data_AF-A0A7M2SLA7-F1
#
_entry.id   AF-A0A7M2SLA7-F1
#
_cell.length_a   1.000
_cell.length_b   1.000
_cell.length_c   1.000
_cell.angle_alpha   90.00
_cell.angle_beta   90.00
_cell.angle_gamma   90.00
#
_symmetry.space_group_name_H-M   'P 1'
#
loop_
_entity.id
_entity.type
_entity.pdbx_description
1 polymer ?
#
loop_
_entity_poly.entity_id
_entity_poly.type
_entity_poly.pdbx_seq_one_letter_code
_entity_poly.pdbx_strand_id
1 'polypeptide(L)'
;MDAYDAGSAARRGPREEPQPVPPADAPLPSDVSPAAPPPPEPEPRTGVAALSLRYQIGAALALAVVAITVCVHVGMVFLHVAPPNTVTKKHGKAIDDWIYPEFEQNWKLFAPNPLQQNIAVQVRAQVDTAGGGTRTTGWYDLSAQDGRAIDGNLLPSHTQQNELRRAWDFFVATHDAENQPMGLRGALSETYLRHIVQLRLDRANAAGAGGVVERVQVRSRTTNVPPPKWSEEQISGKATYRVLPWWSIPDGETAGAAR
;
A
#
# COMPACT_ATOMS: atom_id res chain seq x y z
N MET A 1 30.23 -1.04 -53.39
CA MET A 1 30.41 0.41 -53.13
C MET A 1 30.79 0.55 -51.67
N ASP A 2 31.93 -0.01 -51.26
CA ASP A 2 33.33 0.39 -51.60
C ASP A 2 33.64 1.72 -50.88
N ALA A 3 34.74 1.92 -50.16
CA ALA A 3 36.00 1.20 -50.10
C ALA A 3 36.73 1.53 -48.77
N TYR A 4 37.48 0.55 -48.27
CA TYR A 4 38.74 0.80 -47.58
C TYR A 4 39.83 0.86 -48.66
N ASP A 5 40.64 1.91 -48.68
CA ASP A 5 41.96 1.99 -49.33
C ASP A 5 42.78 3.03 -48.55
N ALA A 6 43.84 2.67 -47.83
CA ALA A 6 45.19 2.32 -48.31
C ALA A 6 45.98 3.53 -48.83
N GLY A 7 47.20 3.75 -48.31
CA GLY A 7 48.15 4.67 -48.96
C GLY A 7 49.28 5.20 -48.10
N SER A 8 50.31 4.38 -47.89
CA SER A 8 51.68 4.81 -47.55
C SER A 8 52.25 5.76 -48.61
N ALA A 9 53.00 6.79 -48.19
CA ALA A 9 54.08 7.34 -49.01
C ALA A 9 55.13 8.05 -48.16
N ALA A 10 56.31 7.45 -48.13
CA ALA A 10 57.57 8.04 -47.67
C ALA A 10 58.02 9.20 -48.57
N ARG A 11 58.85 10.11 -48.04
CA ARG A 11 60.05 10.64 -48.75
C ARG A 11 60.95 11.53 -47.87
N ARG A 12 62.23 11.11 -47.86
CA ARG A 12 63.50 11.87 -47.92
C ARG A 12 63.82 12.92 -46.85
N GLY A 13 64.87 12.61 -46.09
CA GLY A 13 65.64 13.60 -45.31
C GLY A 13 66.68 14.37 -46.14
N PRO A 14 67.52 15.15 -45.45
CA PRO A 14 68.84 15.58 -45.92
C PRO A 14 69.94 14.97 -45.00
N ARG A 15 70.93 14.28 -45.58
CA ARG A 15 72.22 14.80 -46.08
C ARG A 15 73.28 14.80 -44.97
N GLU A 16 74.10 13.78 -45.06
CA GLU A 16 75.31 13.49 -44.29
C GLU A 16 76.42 14.47 -44.70
N GLU A 17 77.06 15.09 -43.71
CA GLU A 17 78.24 15.93 -43.87
C GLU A 17 79.33 15.42 -42.92
N PRO A 18 80.62 15.39 -43.34
CA PRO A 18 81.63 14.53 -42.73
C PRO A 18 82.21 15.13 -41.46
N GLN A 19 82.40 14.29 -40.43
CA GLN A 19 83.11 14.67 -39.21
C GLN A 19 84.61 14.94 -39.45
N PRO A 20 85.20 15.94 -38.78
CA PRO A 20 86.66 16.12 -38.73
C PRO A 20 87.31 15.16 -37.72
N VAL A 21 88.38 14.49 -38.16
CA VAL A 21 89.26 13.64 -37.32
C VAL A 21 90.37 14.50 -36.71
N PRO A 22 90.59 14.43 -35.37
CA PRO A 22 91.96 14.46 -34.85
C PRO A 22 92.14 13.54 -33.61
N PRO A 23 93.37 13.42 -33.07
CA PRO A 23 94.38 12.42 -33.36
C PRO A 23 94.35 11.21 -32.42
N ALA A 24 95.02 10.14 -32.86
CA ALA A 24 95.34 8.96 -32.08
C ALA A 24 96.26 9.31 -30.91
N ASP A 25 95.74 9.16 -29.69
CA ASP A 25 96.43 8.67 -28.49
C ASP A 25 95.47 8.79 -27.30
N ALA A 26 94.57 7.81 -27.17
CA ALA A 26 93.79 7.57 -25.97
C ALA A 26 93.70 6.06 -25.73
N PRO A 27 94.01 5.56 -24.52
CA PRO A 27 94.06 4.12 -24.24
C PRO A 27 92.68 3.46 -24.40
N LEU A 28 92.70 2.22 -24.91
CA LEU A 28 91.55 1.32 -25.04
C LEU A 28 90.82 1.12 -23.69
N PRO A 29 89.52 0.80 -23.73
CA PRO A 29 88.55 1.20 -22.72
C PRO A 29 88.62 0.33 -21.46
N SER A 30 88.50 0.96 -20.30
CA SER A 30 88.03 0.26 -19.11
C SER A 30 86.65 -0.31 -19.40
N ASP A 31 86.45 -1.61 -19.12
CA ASP A 31 85.18 -2.32 -19.19
C ASP A 31 84.03 -1.47 -18.60
N VAL A 32 83.27 -0.80 -19.46
CA VAL A 32 81.94 -0.33 -19.10
C VAL A 32 81.02 -1.52 -19.30
N SER A 33 80.87 -2.32 -18.25
CA SER A 33 79.77 -3.27 -18.13
C SER A 33 78.49 -2.56 -18.61
N PRO A 34 77.71 -3.13 -19.55
CA PRO A 34 76.43 -2.54 -19.91
C PRO A 34 75.61 -2.46 -18.62
N ALA A 35 75.31 -1.24 -18.19
CA ALA A 35 74.46 -1.01 -17.04
C ALA A 35 73.17 -1.80 -17.28
N ALA A 36 72.84 -2.69 -16.34
CA ALA A 36 71.61 -3.43 -16.36
C ALA A 36 70.44 -2.47 -16.63
N PRO A 37 69.43 -2.84 -17.45
CA PRO A 37 68.26 -1.99 -17.62
C PRO A 37 67.72 -1.62 -16.24
N PRO A 38 67.35 -0.35 -16.02
CA PRO A 38 66.81 0.05 -14.72
C PRO A 38 65.64 -0.87 -14.37
N PRO A 39 65.49 -1.26 -13.09
CA PRO A 39 64.37 -2.08 -12.67
C PRO A 39 63.07 -1.42 -13.13
N PRO A 40 62.05 -2.19 -13.56
CA PRO A 40 60.78 -1.61 -13.96
C PRO A 40 60.28 -0.67 -12.84
N GLU A 41 60.05 0.59 -13.19
CA GLU A 41 59.49 1.55 -12.24
C GLU A 41 58.20 0.95 -11.67
N PRO A 42 58.03 0.92 -10.34
CA PRO A 42 56.83 0.35 -9.75
C PRO A 42 55.63 1.10 -10.31
N GLU A 43 54.74 0.40 -11.02
CA GLU A 43 53.53 0.99 -11.58
C GLU A 43 52.83 1.81 -10.49
N PRO A 44 52.42 3.06 -10.77
CA PRO A 44 51.80 3.91 -9.78
C PRO A 44 50.56 3.18 -9.25
N ARG A 45 50.59 2.81 -7.97
CA ARG A 45 49.48 2.15 -7.31
C ARG A 45 48.28 3.09 -7.41
N THR A 46 47.23 2.70 -8.14
CA THR A 46 45.99 3.47 -8.30
C THR A 46 44.88 2.95 -7.39
N GLY A 47 43.96 3.82 -7.00
CA GLY A 47 42.79 3.46 -6.18
C GLY A 47 43.12 3.23 -4.70
N VAL A 48 42.39 2.32 -4.03
CA VAL A 48 42.62 2.04 -2.59
C VAL A 48 44.05 1.57 -2.29
N ALA A 49 44.71 0.89 -3.24
CA ALA A 49 46.10 0.44 -3.11
C ALA A 49 47.14 1.60 -3.07
N ALA A 50 46.73 2.82 -3.44
CA ALA A 50 47.53 4.04 -3.35
C ALA A 50 47.52 4.65 -1.93
N LEU A 51 46.53 4.28 -1.11
CA LEU A 51 46.32 4.85 0.23
C LEU A 51 47.36 4.31 1.23
N SER A 52 47.59 5.04 2.32
CA SER A 52 48.42 4.51 3.42
C SER A 52 47.78 3.25 4.02
N LEU A 53 48.59 2.35 4.59
CA LEU A 53 48.13 1.06 5.11
C LEU A 53 46.92 1.19 6.07
N ARG A 54 46.87 2.27 6.87
CA ARG A 54 45.75 2.57 7.77
C ARG A 54 44.45 2.85 7.02
N TYR A 55 44.51 3.64 5.95
CA TYR A 55 43.35 3.95 5.12
C TYR A 55 42.95 2.77 4.22
N GLN A 56 43.90 1.93 3.80
CA GLN A 56 43.62 0.67 3.11
C GLN A 56 42.83 -0.30 3.99
N ILE A 57 43.26 -0.48 5.24
CA ILE A 57 42.53 -1.30 6.22
C ILE A 57 41.13 -0.72 6.46
N GLY A 58 41.03 0.60 6.62
CA GLY A 58 39.73 1.27 6.77
C GLY A 58 38.81 1.06 5.56
N ALA A 59 39.33 1.20 4.34
CA ALA A 59 38.58 0.99 3.11
C ALA A 59 38.15 -0.48 2.93
N ALA A 60 39.04 -1.43 3.23
CA ALA A 60 38.73 -2.85 3.18
C ALA A 60 37.65 -3.22 4.21
N LEU A 61 37.72 -2.67 5.42
CA LEU A 61 36.70 -2.87 6.46
C LEU A 61 35.35 -2.30 6.02
N ALA A 62 35.33 -1.07 5.49
CA ALA A 62 34.10 -0.46 4.98
C ALA A 62 33.48 -1.30 3.86
N LEU A 63 34.28 -1.77 2.90
CA LEU A 63 33.82 -2.64 1.82
C LEU A 63 33.25 -3.97 2.35
N ALA A 64 33.92 -4.57 3.35
CA ALA A 64 33.45 -5.80 3.98
C ALA A 64 32.09 -5.59 4.67
N VAL A 65 31.92 -4.49 5.40
CA VAL A 65 30.64 -4.14 6.04
C VAL A 65 29.55 -3.97 5.00
N VAL A 66 29.80 -3.21 3.93
CA VAL A 66 28.83 -3.01 2.83
C VAL A 66 28.44 -4.34 2.19
N ALA A 67 29.42 -5.19 1.86
CA ALA A 67 29.17 -6.49 1.25
C ALA A 67 28.30 -7.38 2.15
N ILE A 68 28.58 -7.42 3.46
CA ILE A 68 27.78 -8.16 4.43
C ILE A 68 26.35 -7.61 4.49
N THR A 69 26.17 -6.29 4.56
CA THR A 69 24.84 -5.66 4.60
C THR A 69 24.03 -6.00 3.35
N VAL A 70 24.65 -5.97 2.17
CA VAL A 70 23.99 -6.35 0.90
C VAL A 70 23.57 -7.82 0.93
N CYS A 71 24.44 -8.74 1.35
CA CYS A 71 24.10 -10.16 1.47
C CYS A 71 22.94 -10.40 2.44
N VAL A 72 22.96 -9.72 3.59
CA VAL A 72 21.86 -9.77 4.57
C VAL A 72 20.57 -9.26 3.93
N HIS A 73 20.59 -8.10 3.28
CA HIS A 73 19.41 -7.52 2.66
C HIS A 73 18.80 -8.46 1.60
N VAL A 74 19.62 -9.01 0.69
CA VAL A 74 19.17 -9.97 -0.33
C VAL A 74 18.55 -11.21 0.32
N GLY A 75 19.17 -11.73 1.38
CA GLY A 75 18.62 -12.86 2.15
C GLY A 75 17.27 -12.54 2.79
N MET A 76 17.12 -11.35 3.37
CA MET A 76 15.86 -10.91 4.00
C MET A 76 14.75 -10.74 2.97
N VAL A 77 15.04 -10.12 1.82
CA VAL A 77 14.09 -10.00 0.71
C VAL A 77 13.68 -11.38 0.18
N PHE A 78 14.63 -12.28 -0.01
CA PHE A 78 14.33 -13.65 -0.42
C PHE A 78 13.40 -14.35 0.57
N LEU A 79 13.70 -14.29 1.87
CA LEU A 79 12.86 -14.90 2.91
C LEU A 79 11.47 -14.27 2.97
N HIS A 80 11.36 -12.97 2.73
CA HIS A 80 10.08 -12.26 2.72
C HIS A 80 9.19 -12.68 1.54
N VAL A 81 9.77 -12.90 0.36
CA VAL A 81 9.02 -13.27 -0.87
C VAL A 81 8.83 -14.79 -1.01
N ALA A 82 9.69 -15.60 -0.39
CA ALA A 82 9.62 -17.05 -0.49
C ALA A 82 8.37 -17.63 0.18
N PRO A 83 7.91 -18.83 -0.26
CA PRO A 83 6.83 -19.54 0.42
C PRO A 83 7.13 -19.79 1.92
N PRO A 84 6.08 -19.90 2.77
CA PRO A 84 6.25 -20.10 4.21
C PRO A 84 7.15 -21.29 4.54
N ASN A 85 8.18 -21.05 5.34
CA ASN A 85 9.17 -22.04 5.76
C ASN A 85 9.45 -21.91 7.26
N THR A 86 10.25 -22.83 7.83
CA THR A 86 10.51 -22.86 9.28
C THR A 86 11.15 -21.58 9.80
N VAL A 87 12.00 -20.93 9.00
CA VAL A 87 12.69 -19.69 9.36
C VAL A 87 11.71 -18.53 9.37
N THR A 88 10.91 -18.36 8.31
CA THR A 88 9.92 -17.28 8.22
C THR A 88 8.81 -17.43 9.27
N LYS A 89 8.42 -18.65 9.63
CA LYS A 89 7.46 -18.89 10.72
C LYS A 89 7.99 -18.51 12.09
N LYS A 90 9.29 -18.73 12.36
CA LYS A 90 9.90 -18.46 13.67
C LYS A 90 10.42 -17.03 13.82
N HIS A 91 10.89 -16.43 12.72
CA HIS A 91 11.59 -15.14 12.70
C HIS A 91 10.91 -14.08 11.81
N GLY A 92 9.65 -14.29 11.39
CA GLY A 92 8.92 -13.40 10.49
C GLY A 92 8.95 -11.93 10.92
N LYS A 93 8.77 -11.65 12.22
CA LYS A 93 8.85 -10.28 12.74
C LYS A 93 10.19 -9.58 12.46
N ALA A 94 11.32 -10.27 12.60
CA ALA A 94 12.63 -9.68 12.34
C ALA A 94 12.85 -9.42 10.84
N ILE A 95 12.27 -10.27 9.99
CA ILE A 95 12.26 -10.10 8.54
C ILE A 95 11.43 -8.87 8.16
N ASP A 96 10.23 -8.77 8.72
CA ASP A 96 9.30 -7.67 8.50
C ASP A 96 9.87 -6.33 8.99
N ASP A 97 10.46 -6.29 10.18
CA ASP A 97 11.06 -5.08 10.76
C ASP A 97 12.24 -4.55 9.90
N TRP A 98 12.93 -5.41 9.14
CA TRP A 98 13.99 -5.02 8.20
C TRP A 98 13.45 -4.54 6.84
N ILE A 99 12.36 -5.13 6.35
CA ILE A 99 11.82 -4.90 5.00
C ILE A 99 10.87 -3.71 4.96
N TYR A 100 9.91 -3.62 5.88
CA TYR A 100 8.83 -2.65 5.80
C TYR A 100 9.20 -1.17 5.97
N PRO A 101 10.35 -0.77 6.58
CA PRO A 101 10.74 0.65 6.58
C PRO A 101 10.95 1.23 5.18
N GLU A 102 11.45 0.43 4.24
CA GLU A 102 11.81 0.87 2.88
C GLU A 102 10.89 0.28 1.80
N PHE A 103 10.26 -0.88 2.05
CA PHE A 103 9.44 -1.62 1.09
C PHE A 103 8.06 -1.96 1.65
N GLU A 104 7.20 -0.94 1.80
CA GLU A 104 5.79 -1.17 2.11
C GLU A 104 5.04 -1.71 0.88
N GLN A 105 4.64 -2.99 0.92
CA GLN A 105 3.86 -3.62 -0.15
C GLN A 105 2.36 -3.28 -0.03
N ASN A 106 1.97 -2.08 -0.44
CA ASN A 106 0.56 -1.66 -0.42
C ASN A 106 -0.09 -1.83 -1.80
N TRP A 107 -0.61 -3.03 -2.08
CA TRP A 107 -1.31 -3.37 -3.34
C TRP A 107 -2.77 -2.91 -3.39
N LYS A 108 -3.22 -2.13 -2.40
CA LYS A 108 -4.61 -1.70 -2.25
C LYS A 108 -5.11 -0.85 -3.43
N LEU A 109 -4.22 -0.31 -4.25
CA LEU A 109 -4.55 0.43 -5.48
C LEU A 109 -4.99 -0.48 -6.65
N PHE A 110 -4.51 -1.73 -6.70
CA PHE A 110 -4.77 -2.65 -7.83
C PHE A 110 -5.59 -3.87 -7.45
N ALA A 111 -5.54 -4.28 -6.18
CA ALA A 111 -6.32 -5.39 -5.66
C ALA A 111 -6.76 -5.04 -4.23
N PRO A 112 -7.71 -4.10 -4.05
CA PRO A 112 -8.34 -3.92 -2.75
C PRO A 112 -8.92 -5.27 -2.33
N ASN A 113 -8.65 -5.70 -1.10
CA ASN A 113 -9.26 -6.92 -0.56
C ASN A 113 -10.78 -6.80 -0.73
N PRO A 114 -11.41 -7.65 -1.55
CA PRO A 114 -12.85 -7.58 -1.72
C PRO A 114 -13.49 -7.78 -0.35
N LEU A 115 -14.56 -7.03 -0.08
CA LEU A 115 -15.37 -7.27 1.11
C LEU A 115 -15.89 -8.71 1.05
N GLN A 116 -15.30 -9.59 1.87
CA GLN A 116 -15.74 -10.97 2.02
C GLN A 116 -16.93 -11.09 2.98
N GLN A 117 -17.61 -9.98 3.24
CA GLN A 117 -18.70 -9.87 4.20
C GLN A 117 -19.86 -9.09 3.59
N ASN A 118 -21.06 -9.62 3.77
CA ASN A 118 -22.32 -8.93 3.55
C ASN A 118 -22.70 -8.20 4.84
N ILE A 119 -22.84 -6.87 4.77
CA ILE A 119 -23.29 -6.03 5.87
C ILE A 119 -24.68 -5.51 5.52
N ALA A 120 -25.71 -6.02 6.22
CA ALA A 120 -27.08 -5.54 6.08
C ALA A 120 -27.40 -4.54 7.19
N VAL A 121 -27.84 -3.33 6.83
CA VAL A 121 -28.32 -2.32 7.77
C VAL A 121 -29.83 -2.50 7.94
N GLN A 122 -30.24 -2.71 9.17
CA GLN A 122 -31.61 -2.98 9.55
C GLN A 122 -32.08 -1.98 10.59
N VAL A 123 -33.36 -1.66 10.57
CA VAL A 123 -33.96 -0.73 11.53
C VAL A 123 -35.26 -1.27 12.08
N ARG A 124 -35.53 -0.99 13.36
CA ARG A 124 -36.86 -1.10 13.95
C ARG A 124 -37.26 0.20 14.61
N ALA A 125 -38.55 0.38 14.82
CA ALA A 125 -39.15 1.59 15.34
C ALA A 125 -39.98 1.26 16.59
N GLN A 126 -39.97 2.19 17.54
CA GLN A 126 -41.00 2.29 18.56
C GLN A 126 -42.01 3.31 18.06
N VAL A 127 -43.27 2.90 18.05
CA VAL A 127 -44.38 3.63 17.44
C VAL A 127 -45.47 3.81 18.47
N ASP A 128 -45.90 5.05 18.65
CA ASP A 128 -47.13 5.35 19.36
C ASP A 128 -48.31 5.19 18.42
N THR A 129 -49.30 4.44 18.90
CA THR A 129 -50.48 4.07 18.13
C THR A 129 -51.60 5.08 18.36
N ALA A 130 -52.51 5.20 17.40
CA ALA A 130 -53.69 6.05 17.53
C ALA A 130 -54.58 5.70 18.74
N GLY A 131 -54.47 4.47 19.26
CA GLY A 131 -55.16 4.02 20.48
C GLY A 131 -54.47 4.41 21.79
N GLY A 132 -53.41 5.23 21.75
CA GLY A 132 -52.68 5.69 22.94
C GLY A 132 -51.70 4.68 23.54
N GLY A 133 -51.47 3.54 22.89
CA GLY A 133 -50.47 2.55 23.30
C GLY A 133 -49.20 2.62 22.45
N THR A 134 -48.11 2.07 22.94
CA THR A 134 -46.83 1.99 22.21
C THR A 134 -46.57 0.58 21.71
N ARG A 135 -46.07 0.42 20.48
CA ARG A 135 -45.65 -0.86 19.91
C ARG A 135 -44.23 -0.77 19.33
N THR A 136 -43.49 -1.88 19.38
CA THR A 136 -42.22 -2.00 18.67
C THR A 136 -42.42 -2.79 17.39
N THR A 137 -41.89 -2.29 16.27
CA THR A 137 -41.94 -2.98 14.98
C THR A 137 -40.93 -4.14 14.90
N GLY A 138 -41.11 -4.99 13.89
CA GLY A 138 -40.04 -5.90 13.47
C GLY A 138 -38.86 -5.14 12.86
N TRP A 139 -37.80 -5.90 12.56
CA TRP A 139 -36.65 -5.35 11.85
C TRP A 139 -36.96 -5.22 10.36
N TYR A 140 -36.94 -4.01 9.84
CA TYR A 140 -36.93 -3.68 8.43
C TYR A 140 -35.49 -3.76 7.92
N ASP A 141 -35.27 -4.51 6.84
CA ASP A 141 -33.96 -4.61 6.20
C ASP A 141 -33.84 -3.57 5.09
N LEU A 142 -33.17 -2.46 5.41
CA LEU A 142 -32.99 -1.33 4.49
C LEU A 142 -32.04 -1.70 3.35
N SER A 143 -31.00 -2.47 3.65
CA SER A 143 -30.08 -2.98 2.61
C SER A 143 -30.78 -3.92 1.63
N ALA A 144 -31.67 -4.79 2.12
CA ALA A 144 -32.48 -5.64 1.24
C ALA A 144 -33.48 -4.83 0.40
N GLN A 145 -34.00 -3.72 0.93
CA GLN A 145 -34.84 -2.79 0.15
C GLN A 145 -34.04 -2.16 -1.00
N ASP A 146 -32.83 -1.67 -0.75
CA ASP A 146 -31.95 -1.13 -1.79
C ASP A 146 -31.58 -2.22 -2.81
N GLY A 147 -31.25 -3.43 -2.33
CA GLY A 147 -30.97 -4.59 -3.17
C GLY A 147 -32.11 -4.90 -4.15
N ARG A 148 -33.36 -4.99 -3.68
CA ARG A 148 -34.53 -5.20 -4.55
C ARG A 148 -34.74 -4.10 -5.58
N ALA A 149 -34.38 -2.87 -5.24
CA ALA A 149 -34.59 -1.72 -6.12
C ALA A 149 -33.49 -1.61 -7.20
N ILE A 150 -32.33 -2.24 -6.98
CA ILE A 150 -31.20 -2.31 -7.90
C ILE A 150 -31.25 -3.60 -8.74
N ASP A 151 -31.79 -4.69 -8.18
CA ASP A 151 -31.86 -5.99 -8.83
C ASP A 151 -32.59 -5.90 -10.17
N GLY A 152 -31.93 -6.35 -11.25
CA GLY A 152 -32.43 -6.26 -12.62
C GLY A 152 -32.54 -4.84 -13.22
N ASN A 153 -32.16 -3.79 -12.49
CA ASN A 153 -32.16 -2.42 -13.02
C ASN A 153 -30.88 -2.18 -13.85
N LEU A 154 -31.05 -1.87 -15.14
CA LEU A 154 -29.93 -1.62 -16.06
C LEU A 154 -29.24 -0.27 -15.81
N LEU A 155 -29.94 0.69 -15.20
CA LEU A 155 -29.46 2.05 -14.96
C LEU A 155 -29.80 2.51 -13.53
N PRO A 156 -29.35 1.80 -12.48
CA PRO A 156 -29.64 2.20 -11.11
C PRO A 156 -28.85 3.46 -10.78
N SER A 157 -29.48 4.44 -10.14
CA SER A 157 -28.77 5.67 -9.75
C SER A 157 -27.67 5.39 -8.73
N HIS A 158 -26.57 6.15 -8.78
CA HIS A 158 -25.49 6.01 -7.79
C HIS A 158 -25.97 6.26 -6.35
N THR A 159 -26.90 7.20 -6.16
CA THR A 159 -27.51 7.47 -4.86
C THR A 159 -28.21 6.22 -4.33
N GLN A 160 -29.07 5.60 -5.13
CA GLN A 160 -29.79 4.39 -4.72
C GLN A 160 -28.85 3.21 -4.39
N GLN A 161 -27.73 3.10 -5.10
CA GLN A 161 -26.73 2.06 -4.84
C GLN A 161 -25.89 2.31 -3.59
N ASN A 162 -25.67 3.57 -3.21
CA ASN A 162 -24.58 3.93 -2.30
C ASN A 162 -25.00 4.74 -1.08
N GLU A 163 -26.18 5.36 -1.04
CA GLU A 163 -26.60 6.25 0.06
C GLU A 163 -26.47 5.56 1.42
N LEU A 164 -27.20 4.46 1.62
CA LEU A 164 -27.22 3.74 2.90
C LEU A 164 -25.85 3.17 3.25
N ARG A 165 -25.15 2.60 2.27
CA ARG A 165 -23.81 2.03 2.46
C ARG A 165 -22.82 3.10 2.90
N ARG A 166 -22.80 4.26 2.23
CA ARG A 166 -21.91 5.37 2.57
C ARG A 166 -22.25 5.99 3.91
N ALA A 167 -23.54 6.09 4.25
CA ALA A 167 -23.98 6.54 5.57
C ALA A 167 -23.49 5.59 6.68
N TRP A 168 -23.60 4.28 6.46
CA TRP A 168 -23.12 3.27 7.41
C TRP A 168 -21.59 3.27 7.53
N ASP A 169 -20.86 3.31 6.41
CA ASP A 169 -19.40 3.40 6.39
C ASP A 169 -18.92 4.64 7.14
N PHE A 170 -19.59 5.78 6.94
CA PHE A 170 -19.29 7.02 7.64
C PHE A 170 -19.53 6.87 9.15
N PHE A 171 -20.70 6.35 9.54
CA PHE A 171 -21.01 6.08 10.95
C PHE A 171 -19.93 5.21 11.61
N VAL A 172 -19.58 4.07 11.00
CA VAL A 172 -18.59 3.13 11.54
C VAL A 172 -17.21 3.77 11.67
N ALA A 173 -16.81 4.60 10.70
CA ALA A 173 -15.50 5.27 10.72
C ALA A 173 -15.39 6.37 11.78
N THR A 174 -16.52 6.85 12.33
CA THR A 174 -16.55 7.97 13.28
C THR A 174 -17.23 7.65 14.61
N HIS A 175 -17.38 6.36 14.93
CA HIS A 175 -17.87 5.90 16.23
C HIS A 175 -16.94 4.85 16.83
N ASP A 176 -16.80 4.85 18.15
CA ASP A 176 -16.03 3.83 18.89
C ASP A 176 -16.78 2.48 18.97
N ALA A 177 -16.23 1.52 19.73
CA ALA A 177 -16.82 0.19 19.91
C ALA A 177 -18.15 0.24 20.69
N GLU A 178 -18.30 1.23 21.57
CA GLU A 178 -19.49 1.52 22.39
C GLU A 178 -20.55 2.35 21.64
N ASN A 179 -20.32 2.64 20.36
CA ASN A 179 -21.17 3.46 19.49
C ASN A 179 -21.29 4.92 19.94
N GLN A 180 -20.25 5.49 20.55
CA GLN A 180 -20.19 6.91 20.86
C GLN A 180 -19.54 7.70 19.71
N PRO A 181 -20.07 8.88 19.36
CA PRO A 181 -19.55 9.68 18.25
C PRO A 181 -18.18 10.29 18.59
N MET A 182 -17.23 10.15 17.67
CA MET A 182 -15.92 10.78 17.75
C MET A 182 -15.94 12.17 17.11
N GLY A 183 -16.08 13.20 17.95
CA GLY A 183 -16.08 14.60 17.53
C GLY A 183 -17.24 15.00 16.61
N LEU A 184 -17.11 16.15 15.93
CA LEU A 184 -18.17 16.72 15.09
C LEU A 184 -18.59 15.78 13.95
N ARG A 185 -17.63 15.08 13.33
CA ARG A 185 -17.94 14.15 12.23
C ARG A 185 -18.80 12.97 12.69
N GLY A 186 -18.54 12.45 13.89
CA GLY A 186 -19.38 11.43 14.53
C GLY A 186 -20.83 11.91 14.65
N ALA A 187 -21.04 13.07 15.27
CA ALA A 187 -22.38 13.63 15.44
C ALA A 187 -23.12 13.86 14.12
N LEU A 188 -22.43 14.36 13.09
CA LEU A 188 -23.01 14.55 11.76
C LEU A 188 -23.37 13.22 11.07
N SER A 189 -22.53 12.20 11.22
CA SER A 189 -22.80 10.87 10.66
C SER A 189 -24.03 10.22 11.28
N GLU A 190 -24.25 10.41 12.59
CA GLU A 190 -25.41 9.91 13.31
C GLU A 190 -26.69 10.61 12.82
N THR A 191 -26.69 11.94 12.76
CA THR A 191 -27.82 12.72 12.23
C THR A 191 -28.16 12.33 10.79
N TYR A 192 -27.14 12.14 9.94
CA TYR A 192 -27.35 11.72 8.55
C TYR A 192 -28.00 10.33 8.45
N LEU A 193 -27.48 9.34 9.18
CA LEU A 193 -28.05 7.99 9.20
C LEU A 193 -29.48 7.99 9.78
N ARG A 194 -29.74 8.80 10.81
CA ARG A 194 -31.07 8.98 11.41
C ARG A 194 -32.07 9.55 10.39
N HIS A 195 -31.70 10.56 9.62
CA HIS A 195 -32.56 11.12 8.56
C HIS A 195 -32.87 10.10 7.46
N ILE A 196 -31.89 9.31 7.00
CA ILE A 196 -32.15 8.25 6.01
C ILE A 196 -33.16 7.26 6.59
N VAL A 197 -32.96 6.80 7.82
CA VAL A 197 -33.86 5.87 8.50
C VAL A 197 -35.28 6.42 8.59
N GLN A 198 -35.44 7.67 9.02
CA GLN A 198 -36.74 8.32 9.14
C GLN A 198 -37.47 8.34 7.79
N LEU A 199 -36.81 8.88 6.75
CA LEU A 199 -37.39 8.93 5.40
C LEU A 199 -37.79 7.56 4.86
N ARG A 200 -37.01 6.51 5.18
CA ARG A 200 -37.28 5.14 4.73
C ARG A 200 -38.45 4.51 5.49
N LEU A 201 -38.55 4.75 6.80
CA LEU A 201 -39.67 4.29 7.62
C LEU A 201 -40.98 4.98 7.26
N ASP A 202 -40.93 6.29 6.98
CA ASP A 202 -42.08 7.08 6.54
C ASP A 202 -42.61 6.55 5.19
N ARG A 203 -41.70 6.32 4.22
CA ARG A 203 -42.07 5.73 2.92
C ARG A 203 -42.66 4.32 3.05
N ALA A 204 -42.18 3.55 4.03
CA ALA A 204 -42.71 2.21 4.33
C ALA A 204 -44.02 2.23 5.14
N ASN A 205 -44.51 3.42 5.51
CA ASN A 205 -45.64 3.60 6.43
C ASN A 205 -45.48 2.77 7.71
N ALA A 206 -44.28 2.75 8.28
CA ALA A 206 -43.95 1.87 9.40
C ALA A 206 -44.77 2.18 10.67
N ALA A 207 -45.18 3.43 10.84
CA ALA A 207 -46.04 3.88 11.92
C ALA A 207 -47.47 3.32 11.81
N GLY A 208 -47.97 3.15 10.59
CA GLY A 208 -49.35 2.76 10.31
C GLY A 208 -50.32 3.93 10.46
N ALA A 209 -51.61 3.67 10.23
CA ALA A 209 -52.64 4.71 10.24
C ALA A 209 -52.72 5.42 11.61
N GLY A 210 -52.44 6.73 11.62
CA GLY A 210 -52.50 7.57 12.82
C GLY A 210 -51.42 7.27 13.87
N GLY A 211 -50.40 6.48 13.53
CA GLY A 211 -49.25 6.24 14.41
C GLY A 211 -48.12 7.24 14.19
N VAL A 212 -47.25 7.41 15.19
CA VAL A 212 -46.06 8.26 15.12
C VAL A 212 -44.83 7.46 15.53
N VAL A 213 -43.72 7.59 14.78
CA VAL A 213 -42.44 6.97 15.15
C VAL A 213 -41.76 7.86 16.19
N GLU A 214 -41.69 7.41 17.45
CA GLU A 214 -40.99 8.16 18.50
C GLU A 214 -39.48 7.93 18.46
N ARG A 215 -39.08 6.66 18.35
CA ARG A 215 -37.68 6.24 18.46
C ARG A 215 -37.37 5.16 17.46
N VAL A 216 -36.12 5.13 17.02
CA VAL A 216 -35.60 4.09 16.13
C VAL A 216 -34.41 3.40 16.76
N GLN A 217 -34.23 2.14 16.40
CA GLN A 217 -33.01 1.42 16.69
C GLN A 217 -32.48 0.81 15.40
N VAL A 218 -31.22 1.12 15.10
CA VAL A 218 -30.52 0.61 13.93
C VAL A 218 -29.58 -0.51 14.37
N ARG A 219 -29.39 -1.50 13.51
CA ARG A 219 -28.33 -2.50 13.67
C ARG A 219 -27.70 -2.81 12.33
N SER A 220 -26.46 -3.26 12.35
CA SER A 220 -25.92 -4.06 11.25
C SER A 220 -26.01 -5.55 11.56
N ARG A 221 -26.21 -6.33 10.52
CA ARG A 221 -26.08 -7.79 10.49
C ARG A 221 -24.97 -8.12 9.49
N THR A 222 -23.83 -8.56 10.00
CA THR A 222 -22.67 -8.94 9.20
C THR A 222 -22.60 -10.46 9.08
N THR A 223 -22.52 -10.95 7.85
CA THR A 223 -22.34 -12.37 7.52
C THR A 223 -21.26 -12.52 6.47
N ASN A 224 -20.45 -13.57 6.54
CA ASN A 224 -19.47 -13.81 5.48
C ASN A 224 -20.17 -14.12 4.14
N VAL A 225 -19.54 -13.73 3.03
CA VAL A 225 -19.98 -14.10 1.69
C VAL A 225 -19.78 -15.61 1.53
N PRO A 226 -20.81 -16.37 1.12
CA PRO A 226 -20.66 -17.80 0.91
C PRO A 226 -19.61 -18.10 -0.17
N PRO A 227 -18.76 -19.12 0.02
CA PRO A 227 -17.82 -19.53 -1.00
C PRO A 227 -18.57 -20.05 -2.24
N PRO A 228 -17.97 -19.96 -3.44
CA PRO A 228 -18.54 -20.55 -4.64
C PRO A 228 -18.71 -22.07 -4.50
N LYS A 229 -19.68 -22.64 -5.22
CA LYS A 229 -19.99 -24.09 -5.15
C LYS A 229 -18.80 -25.02 -5.47
N TRP A 230 -17.79 -24.51 -6.16
CA TRP A 230 -16.59 -25.25 -6.55
C TRP A 230 -15.45 -25.15 -5.52
N SER A 231 -15.60 -24.36 -4.45
CA SER A 231 -14.61 -24.21 -3.38
C SER A 231 -14.91 -25.16 -2.21
N GLU A 232 -13.86 -25.73 -1.63
CA GLU A 232 -13.92 -26.54 -0.40
C GLU A 232 -13.77 -25.69 0.88
N GLU A 233 -13.61 -24.37 0.73
CA GLU A 233 -13.42 -23.45 1.86
C GLU A 233 -14.64 -23.46 2.78
N GLN A 234 -14.41 -23.63 4.08
CA GLN A 234 -15.48 -23.63 5.08
C GLN A 234 -15.47 -22.33 5.87
N ILE A 235 -16.36 -21.42 5.49
CA ILE A 235 -16.53 -20.13 6.15
C ILE A 235 -17.78 -20.18 7.02
N SER A 236 -17.68 -19.67 8.25
CA SER A 236 -18.85 -19.59 9.14
C SER A 236 -19.93 -18.68 8.55
N GLY A 237 -21.15 -19.20 8.43
CA GLY A 237 -22.35 -18.43 8.08
C GLY A 237 -23.00 -17.71 9.26
N LYS A 238 -22.39 -17.76 10.46
CA LYS A 238 -22.96 -17.14 11.66
C LYS A 238 -22.97 -15.62 11.51
N ALA A 239 -24.13 -15.01 11.74
CA ALA A 239 -24.27 -13.56 11.71
C ALA A 239 -23.73 -12.92 13.01
N THR A 240 -22.98 -11.84 12.84
CA THR A 240 -22.58 -10.94 13.93
C THR A 240 -23.41 -9.67 13.84
N TYR A 241 -23.85 -9.16 14.98
CA TYR A 241 -24.68 -7.96 15.05
C TYR A 241 -23.97 -6.84 15.78
N ARG A 242 -24.02 -5.63 15.22
CA ARG A 242 -23.70 -4.38 15.94
C ARG A 242 -25.00 -3.60 16.08
N VAL A 243 -25.55 -3.56 17.29
CA VAL A 243 -26.82 -2.91 17.60
C VAL A 243 -26.54 -1.55 18.22
N LEU A 244 -27.12 -0.50 17.64
CA LEU A 244 -26.97 0.88 18.11
C LEU A 244 -27.94 1.16 19.27
N PRO A 245 -27.67 2.19 20.09
CA PRO A 245 -28.65 2.66 21.06
C PRO A 245 -29.94 3.13 20.37
N TRP A 246 -31.01 3.24 21.15
CA TRP A 246 -32.24 3.86 20.67
C TRP A 246 -32.02 5.35 20.47
N TRP A 247 -32.44 5.86 19.32
CA TRP A 247 -32.41 7.27 18.99
C TRP A 247 -33.82 7.82 18.91
N SER A 248 -34.06 8.95 19.56
CA SER A 248 -35.29 9.70 19.35
C SER A 248 -35.31 10.30 17.96
N ILE A 249 -36.47 10.24 17.32
CA ILE A 249 -36.75 10.98 16.09
C ILE A 249 -37.40 12.29 16.52
N PRO A 250 -36.80 13.45 16.20
CA PRO A 250 -37.47 14.72 16.44
C PRO A 250 -38.81 14.74 15.69
N ASP A 251 -39.89 15.13 16.35
CA ASP A 251 -41.18 15.33 15.71
C ASP A 251 -40.99 16.28 14.51
N GLY A 252 -41.54 15.88 13.36
CA GLY A 252 -41.20 16.46 12.06
C GLY A 252 -41.13 17.99 12.06
N GLU A 253 -39.91 18.52 11.90
CA GLU A 253 -39.74 19.83 11.28
C GLU A 253 -40.08 19.71 9.79
N THR A 254 -41.37 19.58 9.49
CA THR A 254 -41.94 20.20 8.31
C THR A 254 -41.88 21.72 8.52
N ALA A 255 -40.72 22.34 8.27
CA ALA A 255 -40.58 23.79 8.18
C ALA A 255 -39.57 24.12 7.09
N GLY A 256 -40.05 24.84 6.07
CA GLY A 256 -39.33 25.03 4.81
C GLY A 256 -38.06 25.87 4.94
N ALA A 257 -37.03 25.45 4.20
CA ALA A 257 -36.00 26.35 3.70
C ALA A 257 -36.44 26.90 2.34
N ALA A 258 -37.50 27.71 2.37
CA ALA A 258 -37.72 28.75 1.39
C ALA A 258 -37.45 30.08 2.12
N ARG A 259 -36.20 30.54 2.07
CA ARG A 259 -35.79 31.94 2.10
C ARG A 259 -34.45 32.08 1.38
#